data_AF-A0A3R7B971-F1
#
_entry.id   AF-A0A3R7B971-F1
#
_cell.length_a   1.000
_cell.length_b   1.000
_cell.length_c   1.000
_cell.angle_alpha   90.00
_cell.angle_beta   90.00
_cell.angle_gamma   90.00
#
_symmetry.space_group_name_H-M   'P 1'
#
loop_
_entity.id
_entity.type
_entity.pdbx_description
1 polymer ?
#
loop_
_entity_poly.entity_id
_entity_poly.type
_entity_poly.pdbx_seq_one_letter_code
_entity_poly.pdbx_strand_id
1 'polypeptide(L)'
;MRVSILIENGCIIASTIALGSILYVLSSEPATYTNTKPYHILLTVVACRTTPGVHWSWPMIGLFGVTVVAGAVGQAYTDAQTLSIQQDWVVVVARETGVPLGDWNASLRRIDLICKLASPVAFGLIMDFAGDAPMTRAATGRSPIPHPRPPIRSPSPLVACRPLYTTIQQSSIDIDNWLMNYVGAAVVGVWNLLAAPLEYCMRVDTYHFVPALHDQPNQLKKKPTLNFTQYFASWTEYFNHPTFLASFSFCALYMTVLTGDGLNSAYLQWRGVPLSLLGTYVHPLLVIYAAFHLDCPKLEAGLSSGLGGLFGFLGTLLFPVLLACLGSIERVSVWSVWCFWATLVPVWVACVWYGESSVSDYIMMVAVLFSRMWLWSCDLGETQIMQEWVEADRRGSINAMQNATSKLFYIAVLLVSVFCSDPREFVTLVSVSVGAVLSSAIGFTVWYARHVKK
;
A
#
# COMPACT_ATOMS: atom_id res chain seq x y z
N MET A 1 -2.79 -9.79 21.42
CA MET A 1 -3.24 -8.43 21.03
C MET A 1 -2.46 -7.30 21.70
N ARG A 2 -2.38 -7.19 23.04
CA ARG A 2 -1.54 -6.17 23.72
C ARG A 2 -0.10 -6.13 23.20
N VAL A 3 0.53 -7.31 23.13
CA VAL A 3 1.89 -7.48 22.60
C VAL A 3 1.99 -7.04 21.14
N SER A 4 0.98 -7.33 20.33
CA SER A 4 0.95 -6.97 18.91
C SER A 4 0.95 -5.45 18.70
N ILE A 5 0.11 -4.72 19.43
CA ILE A 5 0.04 -3.24 19.38
C ILE A 5 1.37 -2.61 19.81
N LEU A 6 1.98 -3.13 20.89
CA LEU A 6 3.26 -2.63 21.38
C LEU A 6 4.39 -2.86 20.38
N ILE A 7 4.44 -4.05 19.77
CA ILE A 7 5.47 -4.37 18.78
C ILE A 7 5.30 -3.55 17.51
N GLU A 8 4.07 -3.43 17.01
CA GLU A 8 3.76 -2.62 15.82
C GLU A 8 4.17 -1.16 16.01
N ASN A 9 3.69 -0.51 17.08
CA ASN A 9 4.03 0.89 17.36
C ASN A 9 5.52 1.08 17.62
N GLY A 10 6.16 0.14 18.34
CA GLY A 10 7.60 0.15 18.56
C GLY A 10 8.39 0.05 17.25
N CYS A 11 7.95 -0.79 16.32
CA CYS A 11 8.56 -0.93 15.00
C CYS A 11 8.41 0.34 14.16
N ILE A 12 7.22 0.95 14.15
CA ILE A 12 6.96 2.20 13.41
C ILE A 12 7.86 3.33 13.93
N ILE A 13 8.00 3.47 15.26
CA ILE A 13 8.89 4.47 15.86
C ILE A 13 10.34 4.20 15.47
N ALA A 14 10.80 2.94 15.60
CA ALA A 14 12.17 2.56 15.25
C ALA A 14 12.49 2.82 13.76
N SER A 15 11.60 2.43 12.84
CA SER A 15 11.79 2.65 11.41
C SER A 15 11.78 4.12 11.03
N THR A 16 10.94 4.93 11.68
CA THR A 16 10.83 6.38 11.46
C THR A 16 12.09 7.11 11.92
N ILE A 17 12.60 6.78 13.11
CA ILE A 17 13.85 7.35 13.63
C ILE A 17 15.02 6.96 12.74
N ALA A 18 15.09 5.69 12.33
CA ALA A 18 16.17 5.19 11.48
C ALA A 18 16.16 5.89 10.11
N LEU A 19 15.00 6.02 9.46
CA LEU A 19 14.86 6.72 8.19
C LEU A 19 15.18 8.21 8.31
N GLY A 20 14.66 8.87 9.35
CA GLY A 20 14.98 10.28 9.64
C GLY A 20 16.47 10.50 9.84
N SER A 21 17.15 9.55 10.49
CA SER A 21 18.61 9.59 10.68
C SER A 21 19.39 9.40 9.37
N ILE A 22 18.92 8.54 8.45
CA ILE A 22 19.53 8.39 7.11
C ILE A 22 19.37 9.69 6.30
N LEU A 23 18.16 10.26 6.28
CA LEU A 23 17.89 11.52 5.59
C LEU A 23 18.72 12.66 6.17
N TYR A 24 18.92 12.66 7.49
CA TYR A 24 19.79 13.60 8.17
C TYR A 24 21.25 13.51 7.69
N VAL A 25 21.83 12.30 7.62
CA VAL A 25 23.18 12.09 7.10
C VAL A 25 23.29 12.54 5.64
N LEU A 26 22.30 12.19 4.81
CA LEU A 26 22.25 12.62 3.41
C LEU A 26 22.13 14.15 3.25
N SER A 27 21.48 14.83 4.19
CA SER A 27 21.33 16.29 4.16
C SER A 27 22.55 17.06 4.67
N SER A 28 23.42 16.41 5.45
CA SER A 28 24.57 17.05 6.10
C SER A 28 25.89 16.90 5.33
N GLU A 29 25.95 16.06 4.29
CA GLU A 29 27.12 15.98 3.41
C GLU A 29 27.10 17.11 2.36
N PRO A 30 28.09 18.03 2.33
CA PRO A 30 28.27 18.94 1.21
C PRO A 30 28.62 18.11 -0.03
N ALA A 31 28.08 18.47 -1.19
CA ALA A 31 28.39 17.83 -2.47
C ALA A 31 29.86 18.09 -2.88
N THR A 32 30.81 17.48 -2.19
CA THR A 32 32.23 17.47 -2.55
C THR A 32 32.44 16.38 -3.59
N TYR A 33 32.51 16.81 -4.85
CA TYR A 33 32.93 16.03 -6.00
C TYR A 33 34.38 15.54 -5.78
N THR A 34 34.55 14.46 -5.02
CA THR A 34 35.86 13.85 -4.78
C THR A 34 35.95 12.54 -5.54
N ASN A 35 36.92 12.52 -6.45
CA ASN A 35 37.20 11.46 -7.38
C ASN A 35 37.98 10.36 -6.66
N THR A 36 37.29 9.50 -5.89
CA THR A 36 37.92 8.32 -5.26
C THR A 36 37.18 7.03 -5.62
N LYS A 37 37.98 6.00 -5.90
CA LYS A 37 37.64 4.78 -6.64
C LYS A 37 36.55 3.93 -5.95
N PRO A 38 35.73 3.18 -6.73
CA PRO A 38 34.67 2.33 -6.20
C PRO A 38 35.25 1.03 -5.64
N TYR A 39 35.08 0.79 -4.34
CA TYR A 39 35.30 -0.53 -3.76
C TYR A 39 34.00 -1.33 -3.92
N HIS A 40 34.07 -2.38 -4.73
CA HIS A 40 33.01 -3.36 -4.94
C HIS A 40 32.97 -4.39 -3.79
N ILE A 41 31.84 -5.12 -3.74
CA ILE A 41 31.52 -6.41 -3.06
C ILE A 41 30.69 -6.16 -1.78
N LEU A 42 29.36 -6.41 -1.68
CA LEU A 42 28.59 -7.63 -2.01
C LEU A 42 27.05 -7.37 -1.94
N LEU A 43 26.45 -6.55 -2.82
CA LEU A 43 24.98 -6.36 -2.84
C LEU A 43 24.45 -6.01 -4.26
N THR A 44 24.86 -6.81 -5.24
CA THR A 44 24.52 -6.65 -6.67
C THR A 44 23.11 -7.18 -6.99
N VAL A 45 22.10 -6.67 -6.29
CA VAL A 45 20.69 -6.66 -6.76
C VAL A 45 20.10 -5.24 -6.70
N VAL A 46 20.77 -4.29 -6.03
CA VAL A 46 20.30 -2.89 -5.88
C VAL A 46 21.12 -1.90 -6.73
N ALA A 47 22.02 -2.37 -7.59
CA ALA A 47 22.83 -1.51 -8.45
C ALA A 47 22.07 -1.00 -9.69
N CYS A 48 20.87 -0.46 -9.50
CA CYS A 48 20.28 0.46 -10.49
C CYS A 48 20.99 1.80 -10.31
N ARG A 49 21.94 2.09 -11.22
CA ARG A 49 22.59 3.40 -11.45
C ARG A 49 22.61 4.30 -10.22
N THR A 50 23.60 4.11 -9.36
CA THR A 50 23.98 5.12 -8.36
C THR A 50 24.05 6.47 -9.08
N THR A 51 23.21 7.42 -8.67
CA THR A 51 23.44 8.83 -8.96
C THR A 51 24.89 9.13 -8.58
N PRO A 52 25.72 9.67 -9.49
CA PRO A 52 27.10 9.97 -9.16
C PRO A 52 27.13 10.97 -7.99
N GLY A 53 27.53 10.52 -6.80
CA GLY A 53 27.75 11.39 -5.64
C GLY A 53 27.26 10.91 -4.26
N VAL A 54 26.52 9.80 -4.13
CA VAL A 54 26.05 9.33 -2.80
C VAL A 54 26.85 8.11 -2.34
N HIS A 55 27.71 8.28 -1.33
CA HIS A 55 28.46 7.21 -0.70
C HIS A 55 27.67 6.65 0.49
N TRP A 56 27.30 5.37 0.46
CA TRP A 56 26.63 4.73 1.60
C TRP A 56 27.64 4.40 2.70
N SER A 57 27.57 5.12 3.82
CA SER A 57 28.39 4.82 4.99
C SER A 57 27.86 3.58 5.74
N TRP A 58 28.73 2.85 6.46
CA TRP A 58 28.34 1.70 7.28
C TRP A 58 27.19 2.00 8.27
N PRO A 59 27.17 3.16 8.95
CA PRO A 59 26.02 3.55 9.78
C PRO A 59 24.70 3.66 8.99
N MET A 60 24.72 4.22 7.77
CA MET A 60 23.52 4.34 6.93
C MET A 60 23.02 2.97 6.48
N ILE A 61 23.92 2.03 6.18
CA ILE A 61 23.56 0.64 5.86
C ILE A 61 22.92 -0.03 7.08
N GLY A 62 23.50 0.17 8.27
CA GLY A 62 22.94 -0.34 9.53
C GLY A 62 21.54 0.22 9.81
N LEU A 63 21.36 1.53 9.67
CA LEU A 63 20.06 2.19 9.83
C LEU A 63 19.04 1.70 8.80
N PHE A 64 19.45 1.52 7.54
CA PHE A 64 18.58 0.96 6.50
C PHE A 64 18.15 -0.46 6.85
N GLY A 65 19.07 -1.29 7.35
CA GLY A 65 18.77 -2.62 7.87
C GLY A 65 17.74 -2.58 9.00
N VAL A 66 17.87 -1.64 9.95
CA VAL A 66 16.86 -1.42 11.01
C VAL A 66 15.50 -1.04 10.41
N THR A 67 15.46 -0.11 9.46
CA THR A 67 14.21 0.29 8.79
C THR A 67 13.53 -0.89 8.11
N VAL A 68 14.28 -1.74 7.40
CA VAL A 68 13.74 -2.92 6.71
C VAL A 68 13.21 -3.96 7.70
N VAL A 69 13.99 -4.30 8.73
CA VAL A 69 13.60 -5.31 9.72
C VAL A 69 12.41 -4.83 10.55
N ALA A 70 12.45 -3.59 11.05
CA ALA A 70 11.36 -3.01 11.81
C ALA A 70 10.09 -2.89 10.94
N GLY A 71 10.21 -2.46 9.68
CA GLY A 71 9.09 -2.43 8.75
C GLY A 71 8.47 -3.81 8.51
N ALA A 72 9.30 -4.84 8.30
CA ALA A 72 8.83 -6.21 8.09
C ALA A 72 8.13 -6.79 9.34
N VAL A 73 8.71 -6.60 10.53
CA VAL A 73 8.11 -7.04 11.80
C VAL A 73 6.82 -6.27 12.06
N GLY A 74 6.84 -4.95 11.92
CA GLY A 74 5.66 -4.09 12.06
C GLY A 74 4.51 -4.58 11.18
N GLN A 75 4.75 -4.73 9.88
CA GLN A 75 3.75 -5.22 8.93
C GLN A 75 3.22 -6.60 9.29
N ALA A 76 4.07 -7.52 9.74
CA ALA A 76 3.63 -8.86 10.15
C ALA A 76 2.66 -8.82 11.34
N TYR A 77 2.91 -7.93 12.32
CA TYR A 77 2.02 -7.75 13.45
C TYR A 77 0.74 -6.98 13.10
N THR A 78 0.80 -6.01 12.18
CA THR A 78 -0.39 -5.36 11.63
C THR A 78 -1.27 -6.38 10.92
N ASP A 79 -0.69 -7.18 10.00
CA ASP A 79 -1.41 -8.22 9.25
C ASP A 79 -2.05 -9.24 10.22
N ALA A 80 -1.32 -9.68 11.26
CA ALA A 80 -1.86 -10.61 12.25
C ALA A 80 -3.05 -10.03 13.04
N GLN A 81 -3.03 -8.74 13.36
CA GLN A 81 -4.13 -8.06 14.04
C GLN A 81 -5.34 -7.92 13.12
N THR A 82 -5.12 -7.46 11.89
CA THR A 82 -6.16 -7.37 10.87
C THR A 82 -6.82 -8.72 10.64
N LEU A 83 -6.03 -9.80 10.53
CA LEU A 83 -6.54 -11.16 10.37
C LEU A 83 -7.45 -11.57 11.52
N SER A 84 -7.01 -11.33 12.77
CA SER A 84 -7.80 -11.70 13.95
C SER A 84 -9.15 -10.97 14.00
N ILE A 85 -9.17 -9.70 13.61
CA ILE A 85 -10.40 -8.89 13.61
C ILE A 85 -11.30 -9.33 12.45
N GLN A 86 -10.76 -9.34 11.23
CA GLN A 86 -11.54 -9.57 10.02
C GLN A 86 -12.01 -11.01 9.87
N GLN A 87 -11.19 -12.01 10.23
CA GLN A 87 -11.53 -13.42 9.96
C GLN A 87 -12.18 -14.11 11.16
N ASP A 88 -11.78 -13.78 12.39
CA ASP A 88 -12.27 -14.47 13.58
C ASP A 88 -13.34 -13.65 14.33
N TRP A 89 -13.03 -12.40 14.69
CA TRP A 89 -13.92 -11.61 15.56
C TRP A 89 -15.23 -11.25 14.88
N VAL A 90 -15.17 -10.82 13.62
CA VAL A 90 -16.35 -10.42 12.85
C VAL A 90 -17.41 -11.50 12.81
N VAL A 91 -17.00 -12.77 12.70
CA VAL A 91 -17.93 -13.91 12.68
C VAL A 91 -18.65 -14.06 14.02
N VAL A 92 -17.95 -13.84 15.13
CA VAL A 92 -18.55 -13.85 16.47
C VAL A 92 -19.48 -12.65 16.66
N VAL A 93 -19.04 -11.45 16.28
CA VAL A 93 -19.83 -10.22 16.38
C VAL A 93 -21.12 -10.31 15.56
N ALA A 94 -21.05 -10.82 14.33
CA ALA A 94 -22.23 -11.01 13.48
C ALA A 94 -23.26 -11.95 14.12
N ARG A 95 -22.79 -13.05 14.75
CA ARG A 95 -23.64 -13.99 15.46
C ARG A 95 -24.34 -13.38 16.67
N GLU A 96 -23.60 -12.62 17.49
CA GLU A 96 -24.14 -12.02 18.73
C GLU A 96 -25.08 -10.83 18.43
N THR A 97 -24.84 -10.09 17.35
CA THR A 97 -25.68 -8.96 16.95
C THR A 97 -26.88 -9.34 16.10
N GLY A 98 -26.91 -10.57 15.55
CA GLY A 98 -27.97 -11.05 14.65
C GLY A 98 -27.97 -10.40 13.27
N VAL A 99 -26.95 -9.62 12.93
CA VAL A 99 -26.79 -8.95 11.64
C VAL A 99 -26.07 -9.89 10.66
N PRO A 100 -26.49 -9.98 9.38
CA PRO A 100 -25.81 -10.82 8.40
C PRO A 100 -24.31 -10.54 8.30
N LEU A 101 -23.52 -11.61 8.17
CA LEU A 101 -22.05 -11.53 8.11
C LEU A 101 -21.55 -10.65 6.95
N GLY A 102 -22.23 -10.72 5.80
CA GLY A 102 -21.92 -9.89 4.63
C GLY A 102 -22.08 -8.38 4.89
N ASP A 103 -23.03 -7.98 5.74
CA ASP A 103 -23.24 -6.56 6.09
C ASP A 103 -22.13 -6.04 7.00
N TRP A 104 -21.67 -6.87 7.95
CA TRP A 104 -20.50 -6.57 8.78
C TRP A 104 -19.24 -6.45 7.93
N ASN A 105 -18.98 -7.42 7.04
CA ASN A 105 -17.83 -7.41 6.15
C ASN A 105 -17.82 -6.17 5.24
N ALA A 106 -18.95 -5.87 4.61
CA ALA A 106 -19.09 -4.70 3.75
C ALA A 106 -18.89 -3.40 4.54
N SER A 107 -19.44 -3.30 5.76
CA SER A 107 -19.30 -2.12 6.62
C SER A 107 -17.86 -1.90 7.08
N LEU A 108 -17.16 -2.95 7.49
CA LEU A 108 -15.76 -2.86 7.89
C LEU A 108 -14.85 -2.50 6.71
N ARG A 109 -15.10 -3.08 5.53
CA ARG A 109 -14.37 -2.72 4.32
C ARG A 109 -14.64 -1.28 3.91
N ARG A 110 -15.87 -0.78 4.04
CA ARG A 110 -16.19 0.65 3.81
C ARG A 110 -15.39 1.55 4.73
N ILE A 111 -15.32 1.23 6.02
CA ILE A 111 -14.55 2.01 7.00
C ILE A 111 -13.06 2.00 6.62
N ASP A 112 -12.48 0.83 6.31
CA ASP A 112 -11.08 0.72 5.87
C ASP A 112 -10.78 1.59 4.64
N LEU A 113 -11.65 1.54 3.63
CA LEU A 113 -11.49 2.35 2.41
C LEU A 113 -11.66 3.85 2.67
N ILE A 114 -12.60 4.25 3.54
CA ILE A 114 -12.78 5.64 3.95
C ILE A 114 -11.55 6.12 4.70
N CYS A 115 -10.96 5.32 5.59
CA CYS A 115 -9.73 5.69 6.29
C CYS A 115 -8.54 5.82 5.32
N LYS A 116 -8.40 4.90 4.37
CA LYS A 116 -7.38 4.96 3.30
C LYS A 116 -7.56 6.16 2.39
N LEU A 117 -8.78 6.64 2.21
CA LEU A 117 -9.12 7.86 1.49
C LEU A 117 -8.84 9.12 2.32
N ALA A 118 -9.28 9.14 3.58
CA ALA A 118 -9.20 10.29 4.46
C ALA A 118 -7.77 10.60 4.87
N SER A 119 -6.90 9.58 5.00
CA SER A 119 -5.51 9.77 5.46
C SER A 119 -4.68 10.64 4.50
N PRO A 120 -4.58 10.37 3.18
CA PRO A 120 -3.89 11.26 2.24
C PRO A 120 -4.52 12.65 2.13
N VAL A 121 -5.85 12.76 2.23
CA VAL A 121 -6.56 14.05 2.20
C VAL A 121 -6.22 14.88 3.43
N ALA A 122 -6.31 14.29 4.62
CA ALA A 122 -5.97 14.94 5.88
C ALA A 122 -4.49 15.34 5.89
N PHE A 123 -3.61 14.46 5.41
CA PHE A 123 -2.20 14.77 5.23
C PHE A 123 -2.00 15.96 4.28
N GLY A 124 -2.64 15.96 3.10
CA GLY A 124 -2.59 17.07 2.15
C GLY A 124 -3.06 18.39 2.76
N LEU A 125 -4.17 18.39 3.51
CA LEU A 125 -4.70 19.58 4.19
C LEU A 125 -3.78 20.08 5.31
N ILE A 126 -3.16 19.18 6.09
CA ILE A 126 -2.16 19.54 7.10
C ILE A 126 -0.96 20.20 6.42
N MET A 127 -0.51 19.64 5.29
CA MET A 127 0.61 20.17 4.51
C MET A 127 0.29 21.53 3.87
N ASP A 128 -0.95 21.74 3.44
CA ASP A 128 -1.43 23.03 2.94
C ASP A 128 -1.50 24.09 4.05
N PHE A 129 -1.98 23.73 5.25
CA PHE A 129 -2.03 24.63 6.40
C PHE A 129 -0.63 24.93 6.97
N ALA A 130 0.30 23.99 6.86
CA ALA A 130 1.70 24.18 7.23
C ALA A 130 2.46 25.15 6.28
N GLY A 131 1.88 25.53 5.13
CA GLY A 131 2.43 26.51 4.18
C GLY A 131 3.62 26.00 3.35
N ASP A 132 4.34 26.90 2.67
CA ASP A 132 5.64 26.63 2.00
C ASP A 132 6.78 26.34 3.01
N ALA A 133 6.42 25.87 4.21
CA ALA A 133 7.36 25.43 5.21
C ALA A 133 8.25 24.32 4.61
N PRO A 134 9.52 24.24 5.02
CA PRO A 134 10.44 23.24 4.50
C PRO A 134 9.96 21.78 4.71
N MET A 135 9.05 21.54 5.65
CA MET A 135 8.37 20.26 5.93
C MET A 135 7.57 19.81 4.70
N THR A 136 6.91 20.76 4.05
CA THR A 136 6.15 20.59 2.80
C THR A 136 7.03 20.20 1.63
N ARG A 137 8.30 20.59 1.65
CA ARG A 137 9.29 20.35 0.58
C ARG A 137 10.03 19.02 0.77
N ALA A 138 10.34 18.66 2.02
CA ALA A 138 10.96 17.39 2.38
C ALA A 138 10.02 16.21 2.14
N ALA A 139 8.73 16.33 2.45
CA ALA A 139 7.77 15.25 2.24
C ALA A 139 7.31 15.09 0.78
N THR A 140 7.44 16.12 -0.05
CA THR A 140 7.03 16.09 -1.49
C THR A 140 8.21 15.94 -2.47
N GLY A 141 9.45 15.81 -1.98
CA GLY A 141 10.63 15.69 -2.82
C GLY A 141 10.94 16.94 -3.65
N ARG A 142 10.44 18.12 -3.27
CA ARG A 142 10.62 19.37 -4.01
C ARG A 142 11.99 19.97 -3.71
N SER A 143 12.86 20.03 -4.71
CA SER A 143 14.19 20.64 -4.58
C SER A 143 14.13 22.11 -4.12
N PRO A 144 15.19 22.65 -3.50
CA PRO A 144 15.29 24.06 -3.20
C PRO A 144 15.06 24.92 -4.46
N ILE A 145 13.99 25.72 -4.53
CA ILE A 145 13.84 26.83 -5.49
C ILE A 145 15.15 27.64 -5.39
N PRO A 146 15.91 27.78 -6.49
CA PRO A 146 17.06 28.65 -6.48
C PRO A 146 16.54 30.07 -6.26
N HIS A 147 16.97 30.73 -5.19
CA HIS A 147 16.72 32.17 -5.08
C HIS A 147 17.24 32.85 -6.35
N PRO A 148 16.47 33.77 -6.97
CA PRO A 148 16.94 34.51 -8.13
C PRO A 148 18.26 35.20 -7.77
N ARG A 149 19.32 34.90 -8.52
CA ARG A 149 20.61 35.57 -8.32
C ARG A 149 20.37 37.07 -8.50
N PRO A 150 20.83 37.93 -7.56
CA PRO A 150 20.74 39.36 -7.77
C PRO A 150 21.50 39.72 -9.04
N PRO A 151 21.00 40.68 -9.84
CA PRO A 151 21.64 41.08 -11.09
C PRO A 151 23.09 41.47 -10.83
N ILE A 152 23.99 40.97 -11.69
CA ILE A 152 25.42 41.24 -11.63
C ILE A 152 25.61 42.75 -11.86
N ARG A 153 25.74 43.52 -10.79
CA ARG A 153 26.22 44.90 -10.83
C ARG A 153 27.73 44.85 -10.57
N SER A 154 28.50 45.51 -11.44
CA SER A 154 29.97 45.59 -11.39
C SER A 154 30.51 45.98 -10.00
N PRO A 155 31.68 45.47 -9.58
CA PRO A 155 32.12 45.55 -8.19
C PRO A 155 32.55 46.98 -7.83
N SER A 156 31.91 47.56 -6.80
CA SER A 156 32.48 48.65 -6.01
C SER A 156 33.38 48.06 -4.90
N PRO A 157 34.46 48.74 -4.50
CA PRO A 157 35.57 48.17 -3.71
C PRO A 157 35.29 48.01 -2.20
N LEU A 158 34.03 47.88 -1.77
CA LEU A 158 33.65 47.74 -0.35
C LEU A 158 33.00 46.37 -0.07
N VAL A 159 33.66 45.28 -0.44
CA VAL A 159 33.15 43.91 -0.27
C VAL A 159 34.11 43.08 0.60
N ALA A 160 34.25 43.46 1.87
CA ALA A 160 34.95 42.67 2.89
C ALA A 160 34.00 41.85 3.79
N CYS A 161 32.68 42.11 3.75
CA CYS A 161 31.68 41.41 4.59
C CYS A 161 30.93 40.26 3.89
N ARG A 162 31.37 39.80 2.70
CA ARG A 162 30.69 38.73 1.97
C ARG A 162 30.79 37.32 2.59
N PRO A 163 31.92 36.87 3.17
CA PRO A 163 32.01 35.48 3.62
C PRO A 163 31.12 35.21 4.84
N LEU A 164 30.91 36.20 5.71
CA LEU A 164 30.04 36.05 6.88
C LEU A 164 28.57 35.91 6.48
N TYR A 165 28.09 36.71 5.52
CA TYR A 165 26.70 36.65 5.05
C TYR A 165 26.38 35.33 4.34
N THR A 166 27.27 34.82 3.47
CA THR A 166 27.08 33.52 2.84
C THR A 166 27.14 32.35 3.83
N THR A 167 27.98 32.46 4.87
CA THR A 167 28.10 31.43 5.91
C THR A 167 26.89 31.43 6.84
N ILE A 168 26.38 32.61 7.21
CA ILE A 168 25.16 32.77 8.01
C ILE A 168 23.94 32.28 7.23
N GLN A 169 23.86 32.59 5.94
CA GLN A 169 22.75 32.16 5.08
C GLN A 169 22.78 30.65 4.82
N GLN A 170 23.97 30.05 4.65
CA GLN A 170 24.12 28.59 4.56
C GLN A 170 23.80 27.92 5.90
N SER A 171 24.28 28.44 7.04
CA SER A 171 23.97 27.89 8.36
C SER A 171 22.50 28.01 8.73
N SER A 172 21.81 29.08 8.30
CA SER A 172 20.36 29.24 8.49
C SER A 172 19.59 28.18 7.70
N ILE A 173 19.97 27.94 6.45
CA ILE A 173 19.35 26.91 5.59
C ILE A 173 19.58 25.51 6.16
N ASP A 174 20.77 25.22 6.67
CA ASP A 174 21.08 23.94 7.30
C ASP A 174 20.27 23.76 8.60
N ILE A 175 20.23 24.74 9.50
CA ILE A 175 19.44 24.66 10.74
C ILE A 175 17.94 24.46 10.46
N ASP A 176 17.39 25.15 9.45
CA ASP A 176 16.00 25.01 9.05
C ASP A 176 15.69 23.60 8.53
N ASN A 177 16.56 23.02 7.69
CA ASN A 177 16.42 21.65 7.19
C ASN A 177 16.54 20.60 8.30
N TRP A 178 17.43 20.82 9.27
CA TRP A 178 17.63 19.96 10.43
C TRP A 178 16.41 19.91 11.34
N LEU A 179 15.86 21.07 11.70
CA LEU A 179 14.67 21.15 12.55
C LEU A 179 13.49 20.40 11.88
N MET A 180 13.39 20.45 10.55
CA MET A 180 12.27 19.91 9.79
C MET A 180 12.22 18.37 9.74
N ASN A 181 13.36 17.70 9.56
CA ASN A 181 13.42 16.22 9.55
C ASN A 181 13.09 15.61 10.92
N TYR A 182 13.59 16.23 12.00
CA TYR A 182 13.31 15.78 13.36
C TYR A 182 11.90 16.13 13.81
N VAL A 183 11.33 17.26 13.37
CA VAL A 183 9.93 17.58 13.64
C VAL A 183 9.00 16.60 12.92
N GLY A 184 9.27 16.22 11.66
CA GLY A 184 8.48 15.21 10.96
C GLY A 184 8.49 13.84 11.66
N ALA A 185 9.69 13.36 12.04
CA ALA A 185 9.82 12.12 12.81
C ALA A 185 9.17 12.21 14.20
N ALA A 186 9.28 13.36 14.87
CA ALA A 186 8.64 13.60 16.16
C ALA A 186 7.11 13.66 16.04
N VAL A 187 6.56 14.29 15.00
CA VAL A 187 5.12 14.33 14.74
C VAL A 187 4.57 12.92 14.51
N VAL A 188 5.24 12.11 13.67
CA VAL A 188 4.85 10.71 13.45
C VAL A 188 4.98 9.89 14.75
N GLY A 189 6.05 10.08 15.51
CA GLY A 189 6.25 9.41 16.79
C GLY A 189 5.18 9.76 17.83
N VAL A 190 4.85 11.05 17.97
CA VAL A 190 3.80 11.55 18.87
C VAL A 190 2.42 11.06 18.40
N TRP A 191 2.14 11.09 17.11
CA TRP A 191 0.87 10.59 16.56
C TRP A 191 0.65 9.12 16.91
N ASN A 192 1.67 8.27 16.71
CA ASN A 192 1.59 6.85 17.09
C ASN A 192 1.48 6.65 18.60
N LEU A 193 2.19 7.46 19.40
CA LEU A 193 2.13 7.38 20.86
C LEU A 193 0.76 7.79 21.42
N LEU A 194 0.04 8.70 20.74
CA LEU A 194 -1.34 9.07 21.06
C LEU A 194 -2.36 8.06 20.52
N ALA A 195 -2.11 7.48 19.35
CA ALA A 195 -3.01 6.52 18.71
C ALA A 195 -3.00 5.15 19.43
N ALA A 196 -1.86 4.68 19.92
CA ALA A 196 -1.73 3.35 20.52
C ALA A 196 -2.62 3.14 21.77
N PRO A 197 -2.72 4.08 22.73
CA PRO A 197 -3.67 3.97 23.84
C PRO A 197 -5.12 3.97 23.37
N LEU A 198 -5.46 4.82 22.38
CA LEU A 198 -6.81 4.91 21.84
C LEU A 198 -7.23 3.59 21.17
N GLU A 199 -6.35 3.04 20.33
CA GLU A 199 -6.53 1.75 19.68
C GLU A 199 -6.70 0.63 20.70
N TYR A 200 -5.90 0.63 21.77
CA TYR A 200 -6.03 -0.34 22.84
C TYR A 200 -7.39 -0.23 23.56
N CYS A 201 -7.82 0.99 23.91
CA CYS A 201 -9.10 1.23 24.56
C CYS A 201 -10.28 0.76 23.68
N MET A 202 -10.31 1.12 22.40
CA MET A 202 -11.37 0.71 21.47
C MET A 202 -11.50 -0.81 21.35
N ARG A 203 -10.38 -1.54 21.39
CA ARG A 203 -10.38 -3.02 21.36
C ARG A 203 -10.89 -3.62 22.65
N VAL A 204 -10.48 -3.06 23.80
CA VAL A 204 -10.98 -3.50 25.11
C VAL A 204 -12.49 -3.26 25.22
N ASP A 205 -12.97 -2.12 24.73
CA ASP A 205 -14.41 -1.83 24.67
C ASP A 205 -15.15 -2.84 23.80
N THR A 206 -14.58 -3.23 22.66
CA THR A 206 -15.16 -4.28 21.79
C THR A 206 -15.28 -5.62 22.50
N TYR A 207 -14.24 -6.00 23.26
CA TYR A 207 -14.26 -7.21 24.08
C TYR A 207 -15.36 -7.16 25.13
N HIS A 208 -15.50 -6.04 25.85
CA HIS A 208 -16.56 -5.88 26.85
C HIS A 208 -17.96 -5.83 26.22
N PHE A 209 -18.08 -5.28 25.01
CA PHE A 209 -19.33 -5.22 24.26
C PHE A 209 -19.78 -6.61 23.78
N VAL A 210 -18.85 -7.49 23.42
CA VAL A 210 -19.14 -8.85 22.95
C VAL A 210 -18.44 -9.89 23.85
N PRO A 211 -19.05 -10.27 24.99
CA PRO A 211 -18.46 -11.24 25.94
C PRO A 211 -18.11 -12.59 25.31
N ALA A 212 -18.82 -13.01 24.26
CA ALA A 212 -18.53 -14.24 23.51
C ALA A 212 -17.12 -14.28 22.87
N LEU A 213 -16.45 -13.13 22.71
CA LEU A 213 -15.05 -13.06 22.30
C LEU A 213 -14.08 -13.52 23.41
N HIS A 214 -14.50 -13.45 24.69
CA HIS A 214 -13.72 -13.91 25.83
C HIS A 214 -13.88 -15.41 26.06
N ASP A 215 -15.12 -15.88 26.00
CA ASP A 215 -15.51 -17.26 26.32
C ASP A 215 -15.54 -18.13 25.07
N GLN A 216 -14.44 -18.23 24.33
CA GLN A 216 -14.36 -19.26 23.28
C GLN A 216 -14.27 -20.64 23.97
N PRO A 217 -15.33 -21.48 23.98
CA PRO A 217 -15.51 -22.51 25.01
C PRO A 217 -14.55 -23.72 24.91
N ASN A 218 -13.63 -23.76 23.94
CA ASN A 218 -12.76 -24.92 23.69
C ASN A 218 -11.30 -24.60 23.27
N GLN A 219 -10.88 -23.34 23.26
CA GLN A 219 -9.64 -22.90 22.57
C GLN A 219 -8.35 -22.92 23.44
N LEU A 220 -8.42 -23.39 24.68
CA LEU A 220 -7.31 -23.34 25.65
C LEU A 220 -6.42 -24.59 25.73
N LYS A 221 -6.44 -25.52 24.77
CA LYS A 221 -5.63 -26.77 24.87
C LYS A 221 -4.69 -27.03 23.69
N LYS A 222 -3.85 -26.06 23.35
CA LYS A 222 -2.41 -26.27 23.12
C LYS A 222 -1.76 -24.92 22.88
N LYS A 223 -0.80 -24.53 23.73
CA LYS A 223 0.13 -23.47 23.35
C LYS A 223 0.81 -23.94 22.06
N PRO A 224 0.75 -23.20 20.94
CA PRO A 224 1.48 -23.57 19.75
C PRO A 224 2.96 -23.57 20.12
N THR A 225 3.58 -24.75 20.06
CA THR A 225 5.01 -24.87 20.23
C THR A 225 5.61 -24.60 18.87
N LEU A 226 6.46 -23.59 18.77
CA LEU A 226 6.99 -23.10 17.50
C LEU A 226 7.98 -24.13 16.93
N ASN A 227 7.41 -25.20 16.36
CA ASN A 227 8.12 -26.35 15.82
C ASN A 227 7.97 -26.32 14.30
N PHE A 228 9.07 -26.48 13.57
CA PHE A 228 9.05 -26.54 12.10
C PHE A 228 8.05 -27.58 11.57
N THR A 229 7.90 -28.72 12.26
CA THR A 229 6.91 -29.73 11.93
C THR A 229 5.47 -29.21 11.97
N GLN A 230 5.13 -28.37 12.97
CA GLN A 230 3.80 -27.75 13.06
C GLN A 230 3.59 -26.71 11.96
N TYR A 231 4.64 -25.95 11.61
CA TYR A 231 4.58 -25.01 10.49
C TYR A 231 4.28 -25.72 9.15
N PHE A 232 5.00 -26.80 8.83
CA PHE A 232 4.73 -27.59 7.63
C PHE A 232 3.37 -28.30 7.69
N ALA A 233 2.92 -28.70 8.88
CA ALA A 233 1.59 -29.25 9.06
C ALA A 233 0.49 -28.22 8.72
N SER A 234 0.62 -26.95 9.11
CA SER A 234 -0.31 -25.88 8.73
C SER A 234 -0.39 -25.66 7.22
N TRP A 235 0.75 -25.71 6.52
CA TRP A 235 0.76 -25.66 5.04
C TRP A 235 0.06 -26.88 4.44
N THR A 236 0.34 -28.07 4.97
CA THR A 236 -0.29 -29.31 4.51
C THR A 236 -1.81 -29.26 4.74
N GLU A 237 -2.25 -28.75 5.88
CA GLU A 237 -3.66 -28.53 6.19
C GLU A 237 -4.31 -27.54 5.21
N TYR A 238 -3.64 -26.42 4.91
CA TYR A 238 -4.09 -25.46 3.92
C TYR A 238 -4.28 -26.08 2.53
N PHE A 239 -3.30 -26.84 2.03
CA PHE A 239 -3.37 -27.49 0.71
C PHE A 239 -4.48 -28.54 0.60
N ASN A 240 -4.83 -29.19 1.69
CA ASN A 240 -5.88 -30.22 1.71
C ASN A 240 -7.27 -29.66 2.05
N HIS A 241 -7.39 -28.37 2.36
CA HIS A 241 -8.65 -27.75 2.72
C HIS A 241 -9.59 -27.61 1.50
N PRO A 242 -10.92 -27.82 1.62
CA PRO A 242 -11.85 -27.65 0.50
C PRO A 242 -11.87 -26.24 -0.10
N THR A 243 -11.52 -25.20 0.66
CA THR A 243 -11.41 -23.83 0.15
C THR A 243 -10.08 -23.51 -0.52
N PHE A 244 -9.12 -24.45 -0.51
CA PHE A 244 -7.77 -24.22 -1.03
C PHE A 244 -7.78 -23.62 -2.43
N LEU A 245 -8.56 -24.20 -3.35
CA LEU A 245 -8.58 -23.74 -4.74
C LEU A 245 -9.15 -22.32 -4.86
N ALA A 246 -10.18 -21.95 -4.10
CA ALA A 246 -10.70 -20.57 -4.09
C ALA A 246 -9.67 -19.59 -3.51
N SER A 247 -9.11 -19.93 -2.35
CA SER A 247 -8.09 -19.14 -1.65
C SER A 247 -6.83 -18.93 -2.50
N PHE A 248 -6.28 -20.01 -3.08
CA PHE A 248 -5.09 -19.95 -3.94
C PHE A 248 -5.36 -19.14 -5.23
N SER A 249 -6.56 -19.27 -5.80
CA SER A 249 -6.98 -18.47 -6.94
C SER A 249 -7.06 -17.00 -6.58
N PHE A 250 -7.58 -16.66 -5.40
CA PHE A 250 -7.58 -15.30 -4.89
C PHE A 250 -6.16 -14.75 -4.69
N CYS A 251 -5.25 -15.53 -4.11
CA CYS A 251 -3.84 -15.15 -3.97
C CYS A 251 -3.19 -14.80 -5.31
N ALA A 252 -3.56 -15.46 -6.41
CA ALA A 252 -3.06 -15.14 -7.75
C ALA A 252 -3.42 -13.71 -8.20
N LEU A 253 -4.47 -13.09 -7.66
CA LEU A 253 -4.83 -11.69 -7.95
C LEU A 253 -3.78 -10.68 -7.45
N TYR A 254 -2.91 -11.07 -6.51
CA TYR A 254 -1.79 -10.26 -6.03
C TYR A 254 -0.61 -10.23 -7.01
N MET A 255 -0.59 -11.12 -8.00
CA MET A 255 0.42 -11.15 -9.06
C MET A 255 0.03 -10.20 -10.19
N THR A 256 0.00 -8.91 -9.90
CA THR A 256 -0.43 -7.89 -10.86
C THR A 256 0.40 -6.63 -10.77
N VAL A 257 0.70 -6.03 -11.93
CA VAL A 257 1.22 -4.66 -12.02
C VAL A 257 0.11 -3.65 -12.30
N LEU A 258 -1.12 -4.11 -12.58
CA LEU A 258 -2.26 -3.26 -12.93
C LEU A 258 -3.01 -2.76 -11.69
N THR A 259 -2.23 -2.28 -10.72
CA THR A 259 -2.71 -1.66 -9.49
C THR A 259 -2.21 -0.22 -9.43
N GLY A 260 -2.62 0.50 -8.40
CA GLY A 260 -2.10 1.84 -8.12
C GLY A 260 -0.74 1.79 -7.42
N ASP A 261 -0.09 0.63 -7.41
CA ASP A 261 1.16 0.42 -6.71
C ASP A 261 2.33 1.01 -7.52
N GLY A 262 3.55 0.91 -6.96
CA GLY A 262 4.72 1.61 -7.46
C GLY A 262 5.07 1.31 -8.93
N LEU A 263 4.81 0.10 -9.43
CA LEU A 263 5.21 -0.31 -10.80
C LEU A 263 4.38 0.38 -11.90
N ASN A 264 3.04 0.36 -11.79
CA ASN A 264 2.18 1.07 -12.74
C ASN A 264 2.43 2.57 -12.73
N SER A 265 2.52 3.11 -11.51
CA SER A 265 2.78 4.53 -11.28
C SER A 265 4.13 4.92 -11.90
N ALA A 266 5.17 4.11 -11.72
CA ALA A 266 6.50 4.36 -12.30
C ALA A 266 6.49 4.29 -13.84
N TYR A 267 5.79 3.33 -14.44
CA TYR A 267 5.65 3.26 -15.90
C TYR A 267 4.95 4.51 -16.45
N LEU A 268 3.82 4.91 -15.87
CA LEU A 268 3.08 6.10 -16.31
C LEU A 268 3.88 7.40 -16.07
N GLN A 269 4.66 7.50 -14.99
CA GLN A 269 5.61 8.60 -14.77
C GLN A 269 6.68 8.65 -15.85
N TRP A 270 7.25 7.49 -16.20
CA TRP A 270 8.23 7.39 -17.28
C TRP A 270 7.65 7.80 -18.64
N ARG A 271 6.36 7.52 -18.87
CA ARG A 271 5.59 7.99 -20.05
C ARG A 271 5.32 9.50 -20.07
N GLY A 272 5.63 10.21 -18.99
CA GLY A 272 5.40 11.66 -18.87
C GLY A 272 3.97 12.02 -18.45
N VAL A 273 3.20 11.07 -17.91
CA VAL A 273 1.90 11.39 -17.31
C VAL A 273 2.16 12.23 -16.05
N PRO A 274 1.55 13.43 -15.93
CA PRO A 274 1.79 14.30 -14.78
C PRO A 274 1.32 13.66 -13.48
N LEU A 275 2.04 13.94 -12.38
CA LEU A 275 1.80 13.32 -11.07
C LEU A 275 0.39 13.57 -10.53
N SER A 276 -0.25 14.68 -10.92
CA SER A 276 -1.65 14.99 -10.62
C SER A 276 -2.62 13.98 -11.23
N LEU A 277 -2.33 13.49 -12.44
CA LEU A 277 -3.11 12.43 -13.10
C LEU A 277 -2.72 11.03 -12.60
N LEU A 278 -1.61 10.87 -11.86
CA LEU A 278 -1.18 9.60 -11.28
C LEU A 278 -1.70 9.38 -9.86
N GLY A 279 -1.72 10.43 -9.04
CA GLY A 279 -2.38 10.42 -7.73
C GLY A 279 -3.87 10.14 -7.87
N THR A 280 -4.47 10.68 -8.93
CA THR A 280 -5.84 10.39 -9.38
C THR A 280 -5.82 9.30 -10.42
N TYR A 281 -5.95 8.03 -10.05
CA TYR A 281 -6.24 7.06 -11.11
C TYR A 281 -7.56 7.38 -11.85
N VAL A 282 -8.43 8.32 -11.41
CA VAL A 282 -9.75 8.64 -12.01
C VAL A 282 -9.85 10.05 -12.62
N HIS A 283 -10.36 10.10 -13.86
CA HIS A 283 -11.04 11.21 -14.58
C HIS A 283 -10.23 12.11 -15.54
N PRO A 284 -10.14 11.75 -16.84
CA PRO A 284 -10.01 12.76 -17.89
C PRO A 284 -11.25 13.70 -17.95
N LEU A 285 -12.48 13.21 -17.68
CA LEU A 285 -13.70 14.03 -17.80
C LEU A 285 -13.93 15.04 -16.65
N LEU A 286 -13.64 14.68 -15.39
CA LEU A 286 -13.78 15.59 -14.25
C LEU A 286 -12.65 16.62 -14.23
N VAL A 287 -11.43 16.27 -14.67
CA VAL A 287 -10.34 17.23 -14.85
C VAL A 287 -10.64 18.17 -16.02
N ILE A 288 -11.23 17.72 -17.13
CA ILE A 288 -11.71 18.63 -18.18
C ILE A 288 -12.80 19.55 -17.63
N TYR A 289 -13.76 19.03 -16.86
CA TYR A 289 -14.83 19.84 -16.27
C TYR A 289 -14.32 20.83 -15.21
N ALA A 290 -13.44 20.41 -14.31
CA ALA A 290 -12.85 21.25 -13.27
C ALA A 290 -11.82 22.23 -13.83
N ALA A 291 -10.96 21.83 -14.78
CA ALA A 291 -10.04 22.75 -15.45
C ALA A 291 -10.77 23.80 -16.31
N PHE A 292 -11.98 23.50 -16.79
CA PHE A 292 -12.83 24.49 -17.47
C PHE A 292 -13.72 25.32 -16.53
N HIS A 293 -13.99 24.90 -15.28
CA HIS A 293 -14.98 25.55 -14.40
C HIS A 293 -14.51 25.93 -12.98
N LEU A 294 -13.36 25.46 -12.50
CA LEU A 294 -12.86 25.69 -11.14
C LEU A 294 -11.38 26.08 -11.17
N ASP A 295 -11.12 27.37 -10.98
CA ASP A 295 -9.79 27.99 -11.04
C ASP A 295 -9.01 27.82 -9.72
N CYS A 296 -8.78 26.58 -9.28
CA CYS A 296 -8.15 26.26 -7.98
C CYS A 296 -7.16 25.08 -8.05
N PRO A 297 -5.87 25.32 -8.36
CA PRO A 297 -4.85 24.26 -8.54
C PRO A 297 -4.46 23.48 -7.26
N LYS A 298 -4.79 24.00 -6.08
CA LYS A 298 -4.26 23.50 -4.80
C LYS A 298 -5.15 22.43 -4.15
N LEU A 299 -6.46 22.45 -4.43
CA LEU A 299 -7.40 21.43 -3.97
C LEU A 299 -7.29 20.12 -4.77
N GLU A 300 -6.71 20.17 -5.97
CA GLU A 300 -6.52 19.01 -6.86
C GLU A 300 -5.53 17.98 -6.29
N ALA A 301 -4.48 18.40 -5.57
CA ALA A 301 -3.48 17.50 -5.01
C ALA A 301 -4.01 16.68 -3.81
N GLY A 302 -4.83 17.29 -2.95
CA GLY A 302 -5.47 16.61 -1.81
C GLY A 302 -6.58 15.65 -2.23
N LEU A 303 -7.37 16.02 -3.26
CA LEU A 303 -8.49 15.22 -3.74
C LEU A 303 -8.08 14.12 -4.75
N SER A 304 -6.95 14.32 -5.45
CA SER A 304 -6.42 13.37 -6.44
C SER A 304 -6.17 11.99 -5.84
N SER A 305 -5.59 11.93 -4.63
CA SER A 305 -5.16 10.69 -3.96
C SER A 305 -6.31 9.78 -3.50
N GLY A 306 -7.57 10.15 -3.77
CA GLY A 306 -8.73 9.57 -3.10
C GLY A 306 -9.72 8.73 -3.93
N LEU A 307 -9.72 8.87 -5.25
CA LEU A 307 -10.80 8.32 -6.07
C LEU A 307 -10.69 6.79 -6.33
N GLY A 308 -9.51 6.19 -6.15
CA GLY A 308 -9.38 4.72 -6.07
C GLY A 308 -10.11 4.14 -4.85
N GLY A 309 -10.20 4.91 -3.75
CA GLY A 309 -11.04 4.62 -2.60
C GLY A 309 -12.53 4.72 -2.93
N LEU A 310 -12.95 5.60 -3.84
CA LEU A 310 -14.35 5.75 -4.27
C LEU A 310 -14.84 4.58 -5.14
N PHE A 311 -14.05 4.11 -6.10
CA PHE A 311 -14.42 2.90 -6.86
C PHE A 311 -14.33 1.64 -6.01
N GLY A 312 -13.45 1.60 -5.01
CA GLY A 312 -13.49 0.58 -3.98
C GLY A 312 -14.74 0.65 -3.12
N PHE A 313 -15.15 1.85 -2.72
CA PHE A 313 -16.38 2.09 -1.99
C PHE A 313 -17.61 1.67 -2.81
N LEU A 314 -17.65 1.97 -4.11
CA LEU A 314 -18.68 1.45 -5.03
C LEU A 314 -18.72 -0.07 -5.04
N GLY A 315 -17.57 -0.76 -5.02
CA GLY A 315 -17.50 -2.21 -4.88
C GLY A 315 -18.17 -2.74 -3.60
N THR A 316 -18.00 -2.05 -2.47
CA THR A 316 -18.63 -2.43 -1.19
C THR A 316 -20.14 -2.12 -1.11
N LEU A 317 -20.62 -1.18 -1.92
CA LEU A 317 -22.06 -0.92 -2.09
C LEU A 317 -22.69 -1.89 -3.09
N LEU A 318 -21.92 -2.31 -4.10
CA LEU A 318 -22.33 -3.27 -5.10
C LEU A 318 -22.45 -4.69 -4.54
N PHE A 319 -21.57 -5.07 -3.59
CA PHE A 319 -21.57 -6.42 -3.00
C PHE A 319 -22.93 -6.90 -2.46
N PRO A 320 -23.65 -6.17 -1.57
CA PRO A 320 -24.95 -6.63 -1.09
C PRO A 320 -26.01 -6.70 -2.20
N VAL A 321 -25.92 -5.82 -3.21
CA VAL A 321 -26.82 -5.86 -4.39
C VAL A 321 -26.55 -7.12 -5.22
N LEU A 322 -25.28 -7.42 -5.49
CA LEU A 322 -24.90 -8.65 -6.20
C LEU A 322 -25.33 -9.90 -5.42
N LEU A 323 -25.20 -9.89 -4.10
CA LEU A 323 -25.65 -11.00 -3.26
C LEU A 323 -27.16 -11.19 -3.34
N ALA A 324 -27.94 -10.10 -3.30
CA ALA A 324 -29.39 -10.14 -3.49
C ALA A 324 -29.79 -10.66 -4.88
N CYS A 325 -29.04 -10.31 -5.93
CA CYS A 325 -29.32 -10.73 -7.30
C CYS A 325 -28.87 -12.17 -7.61
N LEU A 326 -27.70 -12.59 -7.13
CA LEU A 326 -27.07 -13.87 -7.48
C LEU A 326 -27.40 -14.98 -6.47
N GLY A 327 -27.85 -14.61 -5.27
CA GLY A 327 -28.42 -15.49 -4.24
C GLY A 327 -27.42 -16.27 -3.39
N SER A 328 -26.15 -16.37 -3.79
CA SER A 328 -25.09 -17.00 -2.96
C SER A 328 -23.75 -16.29 -3.13
N ILE A 329 -22.95 -16.28 -2.06
CA ILE A 329 -21.65 -15.60 -2.01
C ILE A 329 -20.63 -16.20 -2.99
N GLU A 330 -20.74 -17.50 -3.25
CA GLU A 330 -19.85 -18.20 -4.16
C GLU A 330 -20.11 -17.78 -5.60
N ARG A 331 -21.39 -17.58 -5.97
CA ARG A 331 -21.76 -17.02 -7.28
C ARG A 331 -21.30 -15.59 -7.43
N VAL A 332 -21.47 -14.76 -6.40
CA VAL A 332 -20.98 -13.37 -6.39
C VAL A 332 -19.48 -13.34 -6.63
N SER A 333 -18.70 -14.17 -5.92
CA SER A 333 -17.25 -14.23 -6.06
C SER A 333 -16.81 -14.63 -7.47
N VAL A 334 -17.45 -15.66 -8.05
CA VAL A 334 -17.18 -16.09 -9.44
C VAL A 334 -17.54 -15.00 -10.45
N TRP A 335 -18.71 -14.36 -10.31
CA TRP A 335 -19.12 -13.27 -11.20
C TRP A 335 -18.16 -12.07 -11.11
N SER A 336 -17.81 -11.67 -9.89
CA SER A 336 -16.93 -10.52 -9.66
C SER A 336 -15.53 -10.75 -10.22
N VAL A 337 -14.94 -11.94 -10.10
CA VAL A 337 -13.61 -12.21 -10.70
C VAL A 337 -13.64 -12.24 -12.23
N TRP A 338 -14.72 -12.74 -12.85
CA TRP A 338 -14.89 -12.68 -14.31
C TRP A 338 -15.07 -11.25 -14.82
N CYS A 339 -15.88 -10.45 -14.13
CA CYS A 339 -16.02 -9.02 -14.43
C CYS A 339 -14.70 -8.26 -14.21
N PHE A 340 -13.93 -8.62 -13.17
CA PHE A 340 -12.60 -8.07 -12.94
C PHE A 340 -11.67 -8.39 -14.12
N TRP A 341 -11.60 -9.64 -14.57
CA TRP A 341 -10.82 -10.01 -15.74
C TRP A 341 -11.27 -9.26 -17.00
N ALA A 342 -12.58 -9.24 -17.27
CA ALA A 342 -13.15 -8.61 -18.47
C ALA A 342 -12.85 -7.10 -18.53
N THR A 343 -12.81 -6.42 -17.39
CA THR A 343 -12.44 -4.99 -17.32
C THR A 343 -10.95 -4.73 -17.51
N LEU A 344 -10.07 -5.72 -17.32
CA LEU A 344 -8.63 -5.60 -17.56
C LEU A 344 -8.19 -5.98 -18.98
N VAL A 345 -8.96 -6.80 -19.69
CA VAL A 345 -8.66 -7.18 -21.10
C VAL A 345 -8.41 -5.96 -22.00
N PRO A 346 -9.21 -4.87 -21.95
CA PRO A 346 -8.95 -3.68 -22.75
C PRO A 346 -7.56 -3.07 -22.53
N VAL A 347 -6.98 -3.19 -21.33
CA VAL A 347 -5.63 -2.69 -21.03
C VAL A 347 -4.60 -3.47 -21.82
N TRP A 348 -4.64 -4.80 -21.73
CA TRP A 348 -3.72 -5.67 -22.45
C TRP A 348 -3.84 -5.47 -23.97
N VAL A 349 -5.07 -5.40 -24.46
CA VAL A 349 -5.36 -5.13 -25.87
C VAL A 349 -4.78 -3.78 -26.32
N ALA A 350 -4.97 -2.72 -25.54
CA ALA A 350 -4.45 -1.40 -25.87
C ALA A 350 -2.91 -1.34 -25.84
N CYS A 351 -2.29 -2.00 -24.88
CA CYS A 351 -0.83 -2.13 -24.80
C CYS A 351 -0.24 -2.88 -25.99
N VAL A 352 -0.91 -3.94 -26.46
CA VAL A 352 -0.43 -4.75 -27.61
C VAL A 352 -0.64 -4.03 -28.95
N TRP A 353 -1.78 -3.37 -29.16
CA TRP A 353 -2.08 -2.73 -30.45
C TRP A 353 -1.53 -1.32 -30.59
N TYR A 354 -1.64 -0.50 -29.55
CA TYR A 354 -1.21 0.89 -29.60
C TYR A 354 0.18 1.12 -29.00
N GLY A 355 0.76 0.12 -28.32
CA GLY A 355 2.10 0.18 -27.75
C GLY A 355 2.31 1.39 -26.84
N GLU A 356 3.45 2.04 -27.00
CA GLU A 356 3.88 3.25 -26.31
C GLU A 356 3.08 4.51 -26.75
N SER A 357 1.75 4.51 -26.56
CA SER A 357 0.86 5.62 -26.92
C SER A 357 0.08 6.18 -25.74
N SER A 358 -0.26 7.47 -25.79
CA SER A 358 -1.14 8.10 -24.79
C SER A 358 -2.51 7.43 -24.71
N VAL A 359 -2.99 6.85 -25.82
CA VAL A 359 -4.26 6.10 -25.86
C VAL A 359 -4.20 4.87 -24.96
N SER A 360 -3.12 4.09 -25.03
CA SER A 360 -2.90 2.95 -24.13
C SER A 360 -2.84 3.40 -22.66
N ASP A 361 -2.15 4.50 -22.39
CA ASP A 361 -1.98 5.03 -21.03
C ASP A 361 -3.34 5.43 -20.42
N TYR A 362 -4.19 6.17 -21.17
CA TYR A 362 -5.52 6.55 -20.70
C TYR A 362 -6.49 5.37 -20.58
N ILE A 363 -6.47 4.43 -21.53
CA ILE A 363 -7.30 3.20 -21.44
C ILE A 363 -6.92 2.41 -20.20
N MET A 364 -5.61 2.24 -19.95
CA MET A 364 -5.12 1.56 -18.76
C MET A 364 -5.61 2.24 -17.49
N MET A 365 -5.46 3.56 -17.38
CA MET A 365 -5.94 4.29 -16.21
C MET A 365 -7.43 4.08 -15.98
N VAL A 366 -8.28 4.31 -17.00
CA VAL A 366 -9.74 4.18 -16.86
C VAL A 366 -10.15 2.73 -16.52
N ALA A 367 -9.57 1.75 -17.20
CA ALA A 367 -9.89 0.35 -16.97
C ALA A 367 -9.47 -0.14 -15.57
N VAL A 368 -8.26 0.23 -15.11
CA VAL A 368 -7.76 -0.13 -13.77
C VAL A 368 -8.67 0.41 -12.68
N LEU A 369 -9.27 1.58 -12.86
CA LEU A 369 -10.26 2.12 -11.92
C LEU A 369 -11.53 1.30 -11.83
N PHE A 370 -12.17 1.08 -12.98
CA PHE A 370 -13.43 0.36 -13.05
C PHE A 370 -13.22 -1.07 -12.56
N SER A 371 -12.04 -1.65 -12.81
CA SER A 371 -11.67 -2.96 -12.29
C SER A 371 -11.67 -3.03 -10.75
N ARG A 372 -11.43 -1.91 -10.03
CA ARG A 372 -11.41 -1.90 -8.57
C ARG A 372 -12.74 -2.32 -7.96
N MET A 373 -13.87 -1.90 -8.55
CA MET A 373 -15.18 -2.25 -7.98
C MET A 373 -15.39 -3.78 -7.95
N TRP A 374 -14.90 -4.47 -8.98
CA TRP A 374 -14.99 -5.93 -9.10
C TRP A 374 -13.97 -6.64 -8.22
N LEU A 375 -12.74 -6.10 -8.12
CA LEU A 375 -11.72 -6.60 -7.20
C LEU A 375 -12.21 -6.58 -5.76
N TRP A 376 -12.77 -5.45 -5.30
CA TRP A 376 -13.27 -5.31 -3.92
C TRP A 376 -14.53 -6.14 -3.65
N SER A 377 -15.38 -6.35 -4.66
CA SER A 377 -16.50 -7.28 -4.54
C SER A 377 -16.04 -8.74 -4.44
N CYS A 378 -15.05 -9.14 -5.24
CA CYS A 378 -14.44 -10.47 -5.19
C CYS A 378 -13.74 -10.72 -3.85
N ASP A 379 -13.02 -9.72 -3.34
CA ASP A 379 -12.32 -9.77 -2.05
C ASP A 379 -13.30 -9.90 -0.86
N LEU A 380 -14.44 -9.20 -0.88
CA LEU A 380 -15.49 -9.38 0.12
C LEU A 380 -16.11 -10.78 0.05
N GLY A 381 -16.37 -11.28 -1.17
CA GLY A 381 -16.91 -12.62 -1.38
C GLY A 381 -15.96 -13.70 -0.89
N GLU A 382 -14.66 -13.57 -1.18
CA GLU A 382 -13.62 -14.48 -0.74
C GLU A 382 -13.45 -14.46 0.78
N THR A 383 -13.42 -13.27 1.39
CA THR A 383 -13.37 -13.12 2.84
C THR A 383 -14.53 -13.86 3.50
N GLN A 384 -15.75 -13.71 2.97
CA GLN A 384 -16.92 -14.38 3.51
C GLN A 384 -16.87 -15.90 3.28
N ILE A 385 -16.38 -16.37 2.13
CA ILE A 385 -16.12 -17.80 1.90
C ILE A 385 -15.18 -18.35 2.97
N MET A 386 -14.07 -17.67 3.25
CA MET A 386 -13.09 -18.11 4.25
C MET A 386 -13.63 -18.07 5.68
N GLN A 387 -14.54 -17.15 5.98
CA GLN A 387 -15.20 -17.08 7.28
C GLN A 387 -16.27 -18.19 7.48
N GLU A 388 -17.00 -18.54 6.43
CA GLU A 388 -18.11 -19.50 6.51
C GLU A 388 -17.66 -20.96 6.32
N TRP A 389 -16.73 -21.20 5.39
CA TRP A 389 -16.27 -22.55 5.05
C TRP A 389 -15.14 -23.06 5.95
N VAL A 390 -14.46 -22.19 6.69
CA VAL A 390 -13.36 -22.58 7.58
C VAL A 390 -13.82 -22.59 9.04
N GLU A 391 -13.59 -23.72 9.69
CA GLU A 391 -13.91 -23.98 11.08
C GLU A 391 -13.12 -23.07 12.02
N ALA A 392 -13.77 -22.62 13.10
CA ALA A 392 -13.24 -21.58 13.98
C ALA A 392 -11.95 -21.97 14.74
N ASP A 393 -11.63 -23.27 14.85
CA ASP A 393 -10.42 -23.78 15.48
C ASP A 393 -9.17 -23.65 14.58
N ARG A 394 -9.35 -23.74 13.26
CA ARG A 394 -8.25 -23.68 12.28
C ARG A 394 -8.30 -22.47 11.36
N ARG A 395 -9.32 -21.62 11.50
CA ARG A 395 -9.51 -20.40 10.69
C ARG A 395 -8.30 -19.47 10.71
N GLY A 396 -7.73 -19.19 11.88
CA GLY A 396 -6.55 -18.34 12.00
C GLY A 396 -5.32 -18.93 11.26
N SER A 397 -5.10 -20.24 11.35
CA SER A 397 -3.98 -20.94 10.69
C SER A 397 -4.13 -20.90 9.17
N ILE A 398 -5.31 -21.28 8.66
CA ILE A 398 -5.61 -21.31 7.22
C ILE A 398 -5.53 -19.91 6.60
N ASN A 399 -6.11 -18.91 7.25
CA ASN A 399 -6.06 -17.53 6.76
C ASN A 399 -4.63 -16.94 6.81
N ALA A 400 -3.79 -17.37 7.77
CA ALA A 400 -2.38 -16.99 7.80
C ALA A 400 -1.61 -17.59 6.61
N MET A 401 -1.88 -18.86 6.24
CA MET A 401 -1.27 -19.49 5.06
C MET A 401 -1.70 -18.82 3.76
N GLN A 402 -2.97 -18.42 3.66
CA GLN A 402 -3.46 -17.61 2.54
C GLN A 402 -2.74 -16.27 2.44
N ASN A 403 -2.65 -15.50 3.53
CA ASN A 403 -1.95 -14.21 3.49
C ASN A 403 -0.48 -14.38 3.09
N ALA A 404 0.21 -15.41 3.62
CA ALA A 404 1.57 -15.75 3.21
C ALA A 404 1.66 -16.08 1.71
N THR A 405 0.69 -16.84 1.18
CA THR A 405 0.61 -17.17 -0.26
C THR A 405 0.39 -15.92 -1.11
N SER A 406 -0.46 -14.99 -0.69
CA SER A 406 -0.63 -13.69 -1.36
C SER A 406 0.68 -12.89 -1.42
N LYS A 407 1.47 -12.87 -0.33
CA LYS A 407 2.80 -12.22 -0.34
C LYS A 407 3.77 -12.93 -1.28
N LEU A 408 3.71 -14.25 -1.44
CA LEU A 408 4.54 -14.99 -2.41
C LEU A 408 4.21 -14.58 -3.85
N PHE A 409 2.93 -14.45 -4.21
CA PHE A 409 2.51 -13.96 -5.53
C PHE A 409 2.94 -12.51 -5.78
N TYR A 410 2.87 -11.67 -4.75
CA TYR A 410 3.39 -10.30 -4.81
C TYR A 410 4.90 -10.27 -5.06
N ILE A 411 5.68 -11.09 -4.33
CA ILE A 411 7.12 -11.23 -4.57
C ILE A 411 7.39 -11.76 -5.98
N ALA A 412 6.58 -12.70 -6.48
CA ALA A 412 6.74 -13.25 -7.82
C ALA A 412 6.63 -12.17 -8.90
N VAL A 413 5.63 -11.28 -8.84
CA VAL A 413 5.51 -10.18 -9.81
C VAL A 413 6.65 -9.17 -9.67
N LEU A 414 7.12 -8.89 -8.45
CA LEU A 414 8.30 -8.05 -8.24
C LEU A 414 9.56 -8.68 -8.87
N LEU A 415 9.76 -9.99 -8.74
CA LEU A 415 10.87 -10.68 -9.39
C LEU A 415 10.77 -10.62 -10.92
N VAL A 416 9.57 -10.82 -11.49
CA VAL A 416 9.35 -10.64 -12.93
C VAL A 416 9.70 -9.21 -13.36
N SER A 417 9.37 -8.19 -12.55
CA SER A 417 9.72 -6.79 -12.84
C SER A 417 11.23 -6.51 -12.80
N VAL A 418 11.99 -7.25 -11.98
CA VAL A 418 13.46 -7.17 -11.98
C VAL A 418 14.03 -7.71 -13.28
N PHE A 419 13.47 -8.80 -13.82
CA PHE A 419 13.86 -9.33 -15.12
C PHE A 419 13.42 -8.43 -16.27
N CYS A 420 12.20 -7.89 -16.21
CA CYS A 420 11.64 -6.94 -17.18
C CYS A 420 11.87 -5.49 -16.72
N SER A 421 13.13 -5.11 -16.51
CA SER A 421 13.48 -3.78 -15.99
C SER A 421 13.34 -2.63 -17.00
N ASP A 422 13.26 -2.94 -18.30
CA ASP A 422 13.06 -1.93 -19.33
C ASP A 422 11.57 -1.53 -19.39
N PRO A 423 11.20 -0.25 -19.22
CA PRO A 423 9.81 0.19 -19.29
C PRO A 423 9.15 -0.10 -20.65
N ARG A 424 9.92 -0.32 -21.71
CA ARG A 424 9.39 -0.75 -23.02
C ARG A 424 8.81 -2.16 -22.99
N GLU A 425 9.26 -3.01 -22.06
CA GLU A 425 8.75 -4.37 -21.85
C GLU A 425 7.53 -4.43 -20.91
N PHE A 426 6.98 -3.28 -20.52
CA PHE A 426 5.85 -3.21 -19.60
C PHE A 426 4.64 -4.04 -20.06
N VAL A 427 4.44 -4.19 -21.37
CA VAL A 427 3.39 -5.06 -21.96
C VAL A 427 3.52 -6.52 -21.48
N THR A 428 4.73 -7.01 -21.25
CA THR A 428 4.98 -8.35 -20.69
C THR A 428 4.44 -8.44 -19.26
N LEU A 429 4.67 -7.43 -18.42
CA LEU A 429 4.15 -7.36 -17.05
C LEU A 429 2.62 -7.27 -17.03
N VAL A 430 2.04 -6.48 -17.94
CA VAL A 430 0.58 -6.40 -18.16
C VAL A 430 0.02 -7.77 -18.56
N SER A 431 0.71 -8.49 -19.46
CA SER A 431 0.31 -9.82 -19.92
C SER A 431 0.31 -10.85 -18.79
N VAL A 432 1.36 -10.86 -17.96
CA VAL A 432 1.45 -11.70 -16.76
C VAL A 432 0.29 -11.40 -15.79
N SER A 433 -0.04 -10.12 -15.61
CA SER A 433 -1.12 -9.68 -14.71
C SER A 433 -2.49 -10.14 -15.20
N VAL A 434 -2.83 -9.90 -16.47
CA VAL A 434 -4.11 -10.33 -17.06
C VAL A 434 -4.22 -11.86 -17.10
N GLY A 435 -3.10 -12.56 -17.34
CA GLY A 435 -3.02 -14.02 -17.27
C GLY A 435 -3.24 -14.56 -15.84
N ALA A 436 -2.66 -13.92 -14.83
CA ALA A 436 -2.87 -14.27 -13.42
C ALA A 436 -4.34 -14.09 -13.02
N VAL A 437 -4.98 -12.99 -13.42
CA VAL A 437 -6.41 -12.76 -13.15
C VAL A 437 -7.30 -13.77 -13.90
N LEU A 438 -6.94 -14.15 -15.13
CA LEU A 438 -7.63 -15.23 -15.85
C LEU A 438 -7.52 -16.57 -15.12
N SER A 439 -6.32 -16.91 -14.65
CA SER A 439 -6.08 -18.14 -13.89
C SER A 439 -6.91 -18.17 -12.59
N SER A 440 -7.04 -17.02 -11.94
CA SER A 440 -7.91 -16.84 -10.77
C SER A 440 -9.38 -17.07 -11.11
N ALA A 441 -9.88 -16.46 -12.19
CA ALA A 441 -11.27 -16.61 -12.62
C ALA A 441 -11.62 -18.08 -12.95
N ILE A 442 -10.72 -18.78 -13.63
CA ILE A 442 -10.84 -20.20 -13.91
C ILE A 442 -10.85 -21.00 -12.59
N GLY A 443 -9.91 -20.73 -11.68
CA GLY A 443 -9.79 -21.45 -10.42
C GLY A 443 -11.01 -21.30 -9.51
N PHE A 444 -11.56 -20.09 -9.39
CA PHE A 444 -12.84 -19.84 -8.70
C PHE A 444 -14.00 -20.62 -9.35
N THR A 445 -14.07 -20.63 -10.68
CA THR A 445 -15.11 -21.35 -11.42
C THR A 445 -15.01 -22.86 -11.20
N VAL A 446 -13.79 -23.41 -11.24
CA VAL A 446 -13.52 -24.84 -11.00
C VAL A 446 -13.86 -25.21 -9.55
N TRP A 447 -13.50 -24.37 -8.58
CA TRP A 447 -13.85 -24.58 -7.18
C TRP A 447 -15.37 -24.61 -6.97
N TYR A 448 -16.08 -23.62 -7.51
CA TYR A 448 -17.54 -23.53 -7.44
C TYR A 448 -18.21 -24.79 -8.05
N ALA A 449 -17.74 -25.23 -9.22
CA ALA A 449 -18.27 -26.43 -9.86
C ALA A 449 -17.98 -27.72 -9.06
N ARG A 450 -16.86 -27.79 -8.33
CA ARG A 450 -16.46 -28.98 -7.58
C ARG A 450 -17.14 -29.12 -6.22
N HIS A 451 -17.35 -28.01 -5.52
CA HIS A 451 -17.75 -28.01 -4.11
C HIS A 451 -19.12 -27.37 -3.83
N VAL A 452 -19.63 -26.51 -4.70
CA VAL A 452 -20.86 -25.73 -4.44
C VAL A 452 -22.05 -26.19 -5.29
N LYS A 453 -21.82 -26.50 -6.57
CA LYS A 453 -22.89 -26.89 -7.50
C LYS A 453 -23.36 -28.34 -7.32
N LYS A 454 -22.62 -29.16 -6.58
CA LYS A 454 -23.00 -30.55 -6.26
C LYS A 454 -23.98 -30.56 -5.12
#